data_AF-A0A919X3K9-F1
#
_entry.id   AF-A0A919X3K9-F1
#
_cell.length_a   1.000
_cell.length_b   1.000
_cell.length_c   1.000
_cell.angle_alpha   90.00
_cell.angle_beta   90.00
_cell.angle_gamma   90.00
#
_symmetry.space_group_name_H-M   'P 1'
#
loop_
_entity.id
_entity.type
_entity.pdbx_description
1 polymer ?
#
loop_
_entity_poly.entity_id
_entity_poly.type
_entity_poly.pdbx_seq_one_letter_code
_entity_poly.pdbx_strand_id
1 'polypeptide(L)'
;MTKEFQKYNKIVQARFGTYDAMVVLQLQKKFEMSLKENLNKELHRDEARFELIFNQTDGLLDLNFALNYVDGFKEEMSLEEAYRLIYRFLFKLVGRVEESM
;
A
#
# COMPACT_ATOMS: atom_id res chain seq x y z
N MET A 1 3.58 -1.35 23.61
CA MET A 1 3.79 -1.05 22.18
C MET A 1 4.49 -2.25 21.56
N THR A 2 3.72 -3.08 20.85
CA THR A 2 4.11 -4.41 20.37
C THR A 2 4.96 -4.34 19.09
N LYS A 3 5.78 -5.37 18.87
CA LYS A 3 6.77 -5.52 17.78
C LYS A 3 6.23 -5.34 16.35
N GLU A 4 4.91 -5.26 16.17
CA GLU A 4 4.22 -4.91 14.90
C GLU A 4 4.57 -3.50 14.39
N PHE A 5 4.90 -2.56 15.28
CA PHE A 5 5.06 -1.13 14.93
C PHE A 5 6.27 -0.82 14.03
N GLN A 6 7.26 -1.72 13.91
CA GLN A 6 8.42 -1.53 13.03
C GLN A 6 8.23 -2.10 11.61
N LYS A 7 7.06 -2.69 11.30
CA LYS A 7 6.81 -3.35 10.01
C LYS A 7 6.48 -2.39 8.86
N TYR A 8 6.28 -1.10 9.13
CA TYR A 8 5.85 -0.11 8.12
C TYR A 8 6.63 1.19 8.25
N ASN A 9 7.85 1.24 7.71
CA ASN A 9 8.52 2.52 7.45
C ASN A 9 7.73 3.23 6.34
N LYS A 10 6.91 4.23 6.70
CA LYS A 10 6.04 4.98 5.79
C LYS A 10 6.53 6.40 5.63
N ILE A 11 7.08 6.71 4.45
CA ILE A 11 7.22 8.10 3.98
C ILE A 11 5.99 8.36 3.11
N VAL A 12 5.19 9.36 3.49
CA VAL A 12 4.19 9.97 2.60
C VAL A 12 4.89 11.13 1.90
N GLN A 13 5.03 11.06 0.58
CA GLN A 13 5.57 12.17 -0.21
C GLN A 13 4.43 12.85 -0.95
N ALA A 14 4.29 14.16 -0.76
CA ALA A 14 3.38 14.98 -1.54
C ALA A 14 4.17 15.67 -2.67
N ARG A 15 3.79 15.39 -3.93
CA ARG A 15 4.36 16.08 -5.09
C ARG A 15 3.21 16.59 -5.96
N PHE A 16 3.10 17.90 -6.14
CA PHE A 16 2.11 18.55 -7.01
C PHE A 16 0.68 17.97 -6.89
N GLY A 17 0.14 17.89 -5.68
CA GLY A 17 -1.22 17.36 -5.43
C GLY A 17 -1.37 15.83 -5.47
N THR A 18 -0.29 15.10 -5.71
CA THR A 18 -0.26 13.63 -5.60
C THR A 18 0.39 13.23 -4.27
N TYR A 19 -0.28 12.33 -3.54
CA TYR A 19 0.15 11.85 -2.24
C TYR A 19 0.49 10.38 -2.33
N ASP A 20 1.77 10.03 -2.36
CA ASP A 20 2.19 8.64 -2.49
C ASP A 20 2.44 8.01 -1.12
N ALA A 21 1.91 6.80 -0.92
CA ALA A 21 2.29 5.92 0.17
C ALA A 21 3.35 4.94 -0.33
N MET A 22 4.51 4.97 0.31
CA MET A 22 5.62 4.04 0.06
C MET A 22 5.74 3.07 1.23
N VAL A 23 5.59 1.77 0.97
CA VAL A 23 5.63 0.73 2.00
C VAL A 23 6.40 -0.50 1.54
N VAL A 24 7.09 -1.14 2.47
CA VAL A 24 7.70 -2.45 2.27
C VAL A 24 6.79 -3.50 2.89
N LEU A 25 6.35 -4.47 2.10
CA LEU A 25 5.53 -5.60 2.52
C LEU A 25 6.42 -6.79 2.80
N GLN A 26 6.30 -7.33 4.02
CA GLN A 26 7.02 -8.53 4.44
C GLN A 26 6.36 -9.80 3.88
N LEU A 27 6.27 -9.91 2.55
CA LEU A 27 5.61 -10.98 1.81
C LEU A 27 6.56 -11.57 0.76
N GLN A 28 6.47 -12.88 0.54
CA GLN A 28 7.27 -13.59 -0.45
C GLN A 28 6.82 -13.28 -1.89
N LYS A 29 7.74 -13.36 -2.85
CA LYS A 29 7.50 -13.13 -4.29
C LYS A 29 6.28 -13.85 -4.86
N LYS A 30 5.95 -15.04 -4.37
CA LYS A 30 4.79 -15.83 -4.85
C LYS A 30 3.46 -15.09 -4.76
N PHE A 31 3.36 -14.08 -3.89
CA PHE A 31 2.15 -13.28 -3.70
C PHE A 31 2.06 -12.04 -4.61
N GLU A 32 3.12 -11.74 -5.37
CA GLU A 32 3.20 -10.54 -6.22
C GLU A 32 2.03 -10.44 -7.21
N MET A 33 1.66 -11.56 -7.83
CA MET A 33 0.58 -11.60 -8.82
C MET A 33 -0.79 -11.33 -8.18
N SER A 34 -1.11 -12.00 -7.07
CA SER A 34 -2.36 -11.79 -6.32
C SER A 34 -2.47 -10.36 -5.79
N LEU A 35 -1.36 -9.78 -5.31
CA LEU A 35 -1.31 -8.38 -4.89
C LEU A 35 -1.58 -7.42 -6.05
N LYS A 36 -0.99 -7.65 -7.24
CA LYS A 36 -1.27 -6.83 -8.43
C LYS A 36 -2.74 -6.88 -8.82
N GLU A 37 -3.34 -8.07 -8.81
CA GLU A 37 -4.77 -8.21 -9.10
C GLU A 37 -5.65 -7.49 -8.07
N ASN A 38 -5.32 -7.59 -6.79
CA ASN A 38 -6.05 -6.89 -5.74
C ASN A 38 -5.86 -5.37 -5.82
N LEU A 39 -4.66 -4.88 -6.10
CA LEU A 39 -4.38 -3.45 -6.30
C LEU A 39 -5.20 -2.87 -7.45
N ASN A 40 -5.27 -3.57 -8.59
CA ASN A 40 -6.09 -3.16 -9.73
C ASN A 40 -7.60 -3.11 -9.42
N LYS A 41 -8.08 -3.94 -8.49
CA LYS A 41 -9.48 -3.93 -8.07
C LYS A 41 -9.79 -2.80 -7.08
N GLU A 42 -8.83 -2.47 -6.22
CA GLU A 42 -9.01 -1.56 -5.09
C GLU A 42 -8.65 -0.10 -5.42
N LEU A 43 -7.71 0.12 -6.33
CA LEU A 43 -7.37 1.44 -6.83
C LEU A 43 -8.25 1.71 -8.04
N HIS A 44 -9.33 2.46 -7.83
CA HIS A 44 -10.29 2.77 -8.88
C HIS A 44 -9.74 3.85 -9.82
N ARG A 45 -10.03 3.69 -11.13
CA ARG A 45 -9.75 4.57 -12.30
C ARG A 45 -8.59 4.11 -13.18
N ASP A 46 -8.76 4.32 -14.49
CA ASP A 46 -7.80 3.97 -15.55
C ASP A 46 -6.42 4.62 -15.39
N GLU A 47 -6.32 5.65 -14.54
CA GLU A 47 -5.08 6.38 -14.22
C GLU A 47 -4.44 5.97 -12.89
N ALA A 48 -4.99 4.98 -12.18
CA ALA A 48 -4.43 4.51 -10.92
C ALA A 48 -2.98 4.04 -11.10
N ARG A 49 -2.05 4.72 -10.42
CA ARG A 49 -0.62 4.40 -10.48
C ARG A 49 -0.19 3.71 -9.19
N PHE A 50 0.31 2.49 -9.34
CA PHE A 50 1.07 1.82 -8.31
C PHE A 50 2.30 1.15 -8.94
N GLU A 51 3.33 0.98 -8.12
CA GLU A 51 4.51 0.18 -8.44
C GLU A 51 4.64 -0.91 -7.38
N LEU A 52 4.71 -2.16 -7.82
CA LEU A 52 4.97 -3.31 -6.96
C LEU A 52 6.22 -4.02 -7.49
N ILE A 53 7.30 -3.96 -6.72
CA ILE A 53 8.60 -4.51 -7.09
C ILE A 53 9.05 -5.50 -6.04
N PHE A 54 9.41 -6.72 -6.45
CA PHE A 54 10.11 -7.65 -5.58
C PHE A 54 11.57 -7.27 -5.47
N ASN A 55 12.00 -6.89 -4.27
CA ASN A 55 13.36 -6.52 -3.98
C ASN A 55 14.17 -7.81 -3.69
N GLN A 56 15.13 -8.09 -4.57
CA GLN A 56 15.94 -9.31 -4.50
C GLN A 56 16.97 -9.29 -3.37
N THR A 57 17.30 -8.11 -2.83
CA THR A 57 18.31 -7.95 -1.79
C THR A 57 17.75 -8.31 -0.42
N ASP A 58 16.55 -7.86 -0.09
CA ASP A 58 15.89 -8.14 1.19
C ASP A 58 14.83 -9.27 1.12
N GLY A 59 14.45 -9.67 -0.10
CA GLY A 59 13.43 -10.70 -0.33
C GLY A 59 12.01 -10.23 -0.01
N LEU A 60 11.77 -8.92 -0.02
CA LEU A 60 10.49 -8.28 0.30
C LEU A 60 9.84 -7.65 -0.93
N LEU A 61 8.60 -7.18 -0.77
CA LEU A 61 7.85 -6.48 -1.81
C LEU A 61 7.74 -4.99 -1.50
N ASP A 62 8.35 -4.16 -2.34
CA ASP A 62 8.21 -2.71 -2.28
C ASP A 62 6.95 -2.29 -3.03
N LEU A 63 6.05 -1.60 -2.33
CA LEU A 63 4.78 -1.11 -2.86
C LEU A 63 4.71 0.41 -2.71
N ASN A 64 4.61 1.10 -3.84
CA ASN A 64 4.29 2.51 -3.92
C ASN A 64 2.93 2.69 -4.58
N PHE A 65 2.07 3.53 -4.04
CA PHE A 65 0.77 3.83 -4.64
C PHE A 65 0.29 5.24 -4.28
N ALA A 66 -0.42 5.86 -5.22
CA ALA A 66 -1.03 7.16 -5.00
C ALA A 66 -2.32 7.02 -4.16
N LEU A 67 -2.34 7.67 -3.00
CA LEU A 67 -3.48 7.70 -2.07
C LEU A 67 -4.70 8.37 -2.68
N ASN A 68 -4.51 9.25 -3.65
CA ASN A 68 -5.57 9.92 -4.41
C ASN A 68 -6.59 8.94 -5.00
N TYR A 69 -6.20 7.69 -5.29
CA TYR A 69 -7.05 6.66 -5.89
C TYR A 69 -7.59 5.64 -4.89
N VAL A 70 -7.35 5.84 -3.59
CA VAL A 70 -7.89 5.01 -2.52
C VAL A 70 -9.23 5.55 -2.07
N ASP A 71 -10.24 4.69 -2.02
CA ASP A 71 -11.57 5.04 -1.50
C ASP A 71 -11.49 5.66 -0.11
N GLY A 72 -12.04 6.87 0.02
CA GLY A 72 -12.06 7.63 1.26
C GLY A 72 -10.92 8.64 1.42
N PHE A 73 -10.01 8.75 0.45
CA PHE A 73 -9.04 9.84 0.40
C PHE A 73 -9.72 11.22 0.30
N LYS A 74 -9.15 12.21 1.00
CA LYS A 74 -9.49 13.63 0.91
C LYS A 74 -8.19 14.42 0.95
N GLU A 75 -8.11 15.59 0.34
CA GLU A 75 -6.85 16.37 0.36
C GLU A 75 -6.61 16.98 1.75
N GLU A 76 -7.69 17.31 2.46
CA GLU A 76 -7.66 18.02 3.75
C GLU A 76 -7.56 17.09 4.97
N MET A 77 -7.34 15.79 4.77
CA MET A 77 -7.18 14.88 5.92
C MET A 77 -5.93 15.24 6.72
N SER A 78 -6.05 15.14 8.04
CA SER A 78 -4.89 15.13 8.91
C SER A 78 -3.97 13.96 8.59
N LEU A 79 -2.69 14.11 8.96
CA LEU A 79 -1.72 13.04 8.80
C LEU A 79 -2.16 11.74 9.50
N GLU A 80 -2.83 11.85 10.65
CA GLU A 80 -3.38 10.69 11.36
C GLU A 80 -4.46 9.97 10.54
N GLU A 81 -5.40 10.71 9.95
CA GLU A 81 -6.46 10.16 9.10
C GLU A 81 -5.87 9.48 7.86
N ALA A 82 -4.87 10.11 7.22
CA ALA A 82 -4.15 9.51 6.11
C ALA A 82 -3.46 8.20 6.53
N TYR A 83 -2.78 8.17 7.68
CA TYR A 83 -2.18 6.93 8.19
C TYR A 83 -3.23 5.84 8.42
N ARG A 84 -4.36 6.18 9.06
CA ARG A 84 -5.47 5.24 9.29
C ARG A 84 -6.02 4.70 7.97
N LEU A 85 -6.17 5.56 6.95
CA LEU A 85 -6.60 5.15 5.61
C LEU A 85 -5.60 4.16 5.00
N ILE A 86 -4.30 4.50 5.01
CA ILE A 86 -3.25 3.61 4.49
C ILE A 86 -3.29 2.25 5.22
N TYR A 87 -3.41 2.24 6.55
CA TYR A 87 -3.48 0.98 7.30
C TYR A 87 -4.70 0.14 6.91
N ARG A 88 -5.90 0.74 6.85
CA ARG A 88 -7.12 0.01 6.44
C ARG A 88 -6.97 -0.56 5.04
N PHE A 89 -6.42 0.21 4.11
CA PHE A 89 -6.16 -0.24 2.75
C PHE A 89 -5.21 -1.45 2.73
N LEU A 90 -4.06 -1.37 3.43
CA LEU A 90 -3.09 -2.47 3.47
C LEU A 90 -3.65 -3.74 4.13
N PHE A 91 -4.44 -3.60 5.21
CA PHE A 91 -5.10 -4.75 5.83
C PHE A 91 -6.08 -5.44 4.87
N LYS A 92 -6.86 -4.66 4.11
CA LYS A 92 -7.76 -5.20 3.08
C LYS A 92 -6.98 -5.89 1.96
N LEU A 93 -5.87 -5.29 1.54
CA LEU A 93 -5.02 -5.80 0.46
C LEU A 93 -4.34 -7.13 0.85
N VAL A 94 -3.74 -7.19 2.04
CA VAL A 94 -3.00 -8.37 2.53
C VAL A 94 -3.93 -9.46 3.03
N GLY A 95 -5.05 -9.13 3.68
CA GLY A 95 -6.00 -10.13 4.19
C GLY A 95 -6.52 -11.06 3.09
N ARG A 96 -6.77 -10.54 1.89
CA ARG A 96 -7.20 -11.34 0.72
C ARG A 96 -6.12 -12.29 0.20
N VAL A 97 -4.85 -12.01 0.47
CA VAL A 97 -3.74 -12.88 0.08
C VAL A 97 -3.60 -14.03 1.07
N GLU A 98 -3.78 -13.76 2.37
CA GLU A 98 -3.74 -14.78 3.43
C GLU A 98 -4.94 -15.74 3.37
N GLU A 99 -6.12 -15.28 2.95
CA GLU A 99 -7.29 -16.14 2.73
C GLU A 99 -7.12 -17.16 1.59
N SER A 100 -6.15 -16.94 0.70
CA SER A 100 -5.81 -17.85 -0.40
C SER A 100 -4.71 -18.87 -0.07
N MET A 101 -4.24 -18.89 1.18
CA MET A 101 -3.23 -19.82 1.70
C MET A 101 -3.81 -21.13 2.21
#